data_AF-A0A3C0EWA6-F1
#
_entry.id   AF-A0A3C0EWA6-F1
#
_cell.length_a   1.000
_cell.length_b   1.000
_cell.length_c   1.000
_cell.angle_alpha   90.00
_cell.angle_beta   90.00
_cell.angle_gamma   90.00
#
_symmetry.space_group_name_H-M   'P 1'
#
loop_
_entity.id
_entity.type
_entity.pdbx_description
1 polymer ?
#
loop_
_entity_poly.entity_id
_entity_poly.type
_entity_poly.pdbx_seq_one_letter_code
_entity_poly.pdbx_strand_id
1 'polypeptide(L)'
;PLDFVYITVEITDRFSPAPSVFESVSGLLITSVNVDTGSQFISMNFNTVPSESGVTLKANLESIIPRRESFSGIATFSSSDNRLRIPTLEVNLGGVVSLVSNVVFILSDPINFLFTLESFDQ
;
A
#
# COMPACT_ATOMS: atom_id res chain seq x y z
N PRO A 1 0.31 37.76 21.20
CA PRO A 1 0.93 36.48 21.60
C PRO A 1 1.14 35.60 20.37
N LEU A 2 2.38 35.25 20.05
CA LEU A 2 2.71 34.34 18.95
C LEU A 2 2.94 32.96 19.59
N ASP A 3 1.97 32.06 19.43
CA ASP A 3 2.11 30.68 19.87
C ASP A 3 3.10 29.98 18.93
N PHE A 4 4.26 29.61 19.47
CA PHE A 4 5.22 28.79 18.75
C PHE A 4 4.84 27.33 18.92
N VAL A 5 4.51 26.67 17.81
CA VAL A 5 4.39 25.21 17.75
C VAL A 5 5.78 24.65 17.47
N TYR A 6 6.32 23.91 18.44
CA TYR A 6 7.53 23.12 18.24
C TYR A 6 7.16 21.82 17.54
N ILE A 7 7.54 21.69 16.27
CA ILE A 7 7.44 20.43 15.53
C ILE A 7 8.84 19.80 15.54
N THR A 8 8.99 18.68 16.23
CA THR A 8 10.15 17.81 16.05
C THR A 8 9.94 17.02 14.77
N VAL A 9 10.69 17.36 13.71
CA VAL A 9 10.74 16.55 12.49
C VAL A 9 11.90 15.59 12.65
N GLU A 10 11.59 14.34 12.96
CA GLU A 10 12.55 13.24 12.82
C GLU A 10 12.54 12.80 11.35
N ILE A 11 13.68 12.94 10.67
CA ILE A 11 13.87 12.37 9.34
C ILE A 11 14.15 10.89 9.57
N THR A 12 13.11 10.06 9.52
CA THR A 12 13.34 8.62 9.35
C THR A 12 13.85 8.41 7.93
N ASP A 13 15.04 7.84 7.80
CA ASP A 13 15.52 7.37 6.51
C ASP A 13 14.49 6.40 5.94
N ARG A 14 13.84 6.81 4.84
CA ARG A 14 13.11 5.86 4.01
C ARG A 14 14.19 5.10 3.24
N PHE A 15 14.48 3.89 3.71
CA PHE A 15 15.44 3.00 3.05
C PHE A 15 15.07 2.67 1.59
N SER A 16 13.82 2.93 1.17
CA SER A 16 13.37 2.79 -0.22
C SER A 16 12.63 4.04 -0.72
N PRO A 17 12.94 4.51 -1.95
CA PRO A 17 12.17 5.53 -2.63
C PRO A 17 10.91 4.96 -3.34
N ALA A 18 10.66 3.65 -3.27
CA ALA A 18 9.56 3.02 -4.00
C ALA A 18 8.19 3.51 -3.52
N PRO A 19 7.23 3.77 -4.44
CA PRO A 19 5.84 4.12 -4.12
C PRO A 19 5.12 3.11 -3.23
N SER A 20 5.48 1.83 -3.38
CA SER A 20 4.87 0.70 -2.72
C SER A 20 5.96 -0.29 -2.32
N VAL A 21 5.92 -0.71 -1.05
CA VAL A 21 6.91 -1.64 -0.47
C VAL A 21 6.17 -2.71 0.31
N PHE A 22 6.50 -3.97 0.05
CA PHE A 22 6.09 -5.13 0.83
C PHE A 22 7.30 -5.70 1.57
N GLU A 23 7.21 -5.82 2.90
CA GLU A 23 8.25 -6.40 3.74
C GLU A 23 7.71 -7.70 4.37
N SER A 24 8.32 -8.83 4.01
CA SER A 24 7.76 -10.15 4.32
C SER A 24 7.86 -10.55 5.79
N VAL A 25 8.85 -10.04 6.53
CA VAL A 25 9.08 -10.43 7.94
C VAL A 25 8.00 -9.85 8.84
N SER A 26 7.65 -8.58 8.62
CA SER A 26 6.54 -7.89 9.31
C SER A 26 5.19 -8.14 8.65
N GLY A 27 5.17 -8.60 7.39
CA GLY A 27 3.94 -8.78 6.63
C GLY A 27 3.26 -7.46 6.28
N LEU A 28 4.03 -6.38 6.18
CA LEU A 28 3.50 -5.04 5.92
C LEU A 28 3.62 -4.70 4.43
N LEU A 29 2.51 -4.32 3.82
CA LEU A 29 2.49 -3.56 2.57
C LEU A 29 2.22 -2.10 2.90
N ILE A 30 3.09 -1.19 2.49
CA ILE A 30 2.90 0.25 2.61
C ILE A 30 2.76 0.82 1.21
N THR A 31 1.73 1.62 0.97
CA THR A 31 1.48 2.20 -0.35
C THR A 31 0.68 3.49 -0.28
N SER A 32 0.64 4.23 -1.38
CA SER A 32 -0.36 5.27 -1.61
C SER A 32 -1.29 4.88 -2.74
N VAL A 33 -2.57 5.20 -2.58
CA VAL A 33 -3.65 4.75 -3.44
C VAL A 33 -4.42 5.95 -3.98
N ASN A 34 -4.60 5.97 -5.29
CA ASN A 34 -5.61 6.75 -6.00
C ASN A 34 -6.90 5.92 -6.04
N VAL A 35 -7.93 6.38 -5.32
CA VAL A 35 -9.23 5.72 -5.23
C VAL A 35 -10.16 6.28 -6.29
N ASP A 36 -10.76 5.39 -7.08
CA ASP A 36 -11.83 5.70 -8.04
C ASP A 36 -11.51 6.89 -8.95
N THR A 37 -10.32 6.86 -9.57
CA THR A 37 -9.87 7.85 -10.57
C THR A 37 -9.86 9.29 -10.02
N GLY A 38 -9.33 9.46 -8.82
CA GLY A 38 -9.07 10.76 -8.20
C GLY A 38 -10.16 11.22 -7.23
N SER A 39 -11.12 10.35 -6.87
CA SER A 39 -12.07 10.65 -5.80
C SER A 39 -11.36 10.88 -4.46
N GLN A 40 -10.26 10.14 -4.22
CA GLN A 40 -9.44 10.31 -3.03
C GLN A 40 -8.00 9.89 -3.30
N PHE A 41 -7.06 10.56 -2.64
CA PHE A 41 -5.68 10.10 -2.54
C PHE A 41 -5.36 9.81 -1.07
N ILE A 42 -4.85 8.62 -0.79
CA ILE A 42 -4.52 8.18 0.57
C ILE A 42 -3.16 7.50 0.60
N SER A 43 -2.44 7.60 1.71
CA SER A 43 -1.40 6.66 2.10
C SER A 43 -1.95 5.73 3.16
N MET A 44 -1.60 4.45 3.11
CA MET A 44 -2.05 3.45 4.09
C MET A 44 -1.09 2.27 4.13
N ASN A 45 -1.31 1.39 5.11
CA ASN A 45 -0.70 0.07 5.14
C ASN A 45 -1.74 -1.05 5.12
N PHE A 46 -1.24 -2.24 4.80
CA PHE A 46 -1.96 -3.50 4.89
C PHE A 46 -1.11 -4.50 5.68
N ASN A 47 -1.78 -5.43 6.33
CA ASN A 47 -1.15 -6.53 7.06
C ASN A 47 -1.47 -7.86 6.37
N THR A 48 -0.47 -8.71 6.19
CA THR A 48 -0.71 -10.10 5.80
C THR A 48 -1.57 -10.80 6.85
N VAL A 49 -2.56 -11.55 6.39
CA VAL A 49 -3.33 -12.45 7.23
C VAL A 49 -3.08 -13.89 6.79
N PRO A 50 -3.19 -14.87 7.70
CA PRO A 50 -3.15 -16.28 7.31
C PRO A 50 -4.18 -16.57 6.22
N SER A 51 -3.74 -17.24 5.16
CA SER A 51 -4.59 -17.67 4.05
C SER A 51 -4.22 -19.09 3.65
N GLU A 52 -5.22 -19.87 3.25
CA GLU A 52 -5.02 -21.23 2.74
C GLU A 52 -4.40 -21.25 1.34
N SER A 53 -4.50 -20.14 0.60
CA SER A 53 -3.97 -20.03 -0.76
C SER A 53 -3.55 -18.59 -1.08
N GLY A 54 -2.29 -18.44 -1.49
CA GLY A 54 -1.73 -17.17 -1.95
C GLY A 54 -1.52 -16.15 -0.83
N VAL A 55 -1.24 -14.91 -1.25
CA VAL A 55 -1.02 -13.78 -0.34
C VAL A 55 -2.34 -13.05 -0.14
N THR A 56 -2.79 -12.94 1.11
CA THR A 56 -3.96 -12.15 1.48
C THR A 56 -3.54 -11.06 2.45
N LEU A 57 -3.98 -9.83 2.14
CA LEU A 57 -3.68 -8.61 2.88
C LEU A 57 -4.98 -8.02 3.42
N LYS A 58 -4.97 -7.61 4.68
CA LYS A 58 -6.05 -6.84 5.30
C LYS A 58 -5.68 -5.36 5.28
N ALA A 59 -6.55 -4.53 4.73
CA ALA A 59 -6.39 -3.08 4.81
C ALA A 59 -6.46 -2.59 6.26
N ASN A 60 -5.50 -1.77 6.67
CA ASN A 60 -5.54 -1.13 7.98
C ASN A 60 -6.14 0.28 7.84
N LEU A 61 -7.42 0.41 8.14
CA LEU A 61 -8.15 1.67 8.00
C LEU A 61 -7.67 2.76 8.99
N GLU A 62 -7.09 2.36 10.12
CA GLU A 62 -6.54 3.29 11.12
C GLU A 62 -5.23 3.94 10.63
N SER A 63 -4.58 3.35 9.64
CA SER A 63 -3.34 3.87 9.06
C SER A 63 -3.54 4.90 7.94
N ILE A 64 -4.80 5.22 7.60
CA ILE A 64 -5.13 6.09 6.47
C ILE A 64 -4.67 7.52 6.76
N ILE A 65 -3.81 8.04 5.87
CA ILE A 65 -3.36 9.42 5.86
C ILE A 65 -3.81 10.05 4.54
N PRO A 66 -4.70 11.06 4.55
CA PRO A 66 -5.10 11.77 3.35
C PRO A 66 -3.92 12.43 2.64
N ARG A 67 -3.92 12.41 1.31
CA ARG A 67 -2.97 13.12 0.46
C ARG A 67 -3.70 14.16 -0.39
N ARG A 68 -2.97 15.21 -0.77
CA ARG A 68 -3.51 16.30 -1.60
C ARG A 68 -3.51 15.98 -3.09
N GLU A 69 -2.54 15.19 -3.53
CA GLU A 69 -2.27 14.99 -4.96
C GLU A 69 -1.78 13.57 -5.27
N SER A 70 -1.95 13.21 -6.54
CA SER A 70 -1.41 12.00 -7.16
C SER A 70 0.09 12.14 -7.45
N PHE A 71 0.74 11.03 -7.79
CA PHE A 71 2.13 11.02 -8.26
C PHE A 71 2.39 9.79 -9.15
N SER A 72 3.53 9.80 -9.85
CA SER A 72 3.92 8.71 -10.74
C SER A 72 4.13 7.41 -9.96
N GLY A 73 3.53 6.31 -10.42
CA GLY A 73 3.63 5.00 -9.78
C GLY A 73 2.73 4.81 -8.56
N ILE A 74 1.80 5.74 -8.28
CA ILE A 74 0.77 5.55 -7.26
C ILE A 74 -0.08 4.31 -7.59
N ALA A 75 -0.41 3.52 -6.57
CA ALA A 75 -1.35 2.42 -6.75
C ALA A 75 -2.75 2.96 -7.06
N THR A 76 -3.59 2.17 -7.72
CA THR A 76 -4.98 2.54 -8.02
C THR A 76 -5.92 1.49 -7.45
N PHE A 77 -6.96 1.94 -6.75
CA PHE A 77 -8.09 1.07 -6.39
C PHE A 77 -9.32 1.52 -7.16
N SER A 78 -10.05 0.57 -7.76
CA SER A 78 -11.37 0.82 -8.33
C SER A 78 -12.44 -0.01 -7.65
N SER A 79 -13.47 0.66 -7.17
CA SER A 79 -14.70 0.02 -6.66
C SER A 79 -15.56 -0.58 -7.77
N SER A 80 -15.32 -0.21 -9.04
CA SER A 80 -16.05 -0.76 -10.19
C SER A 80 -15.68 -2.21 -10.50
N ASP A 81 -14.43 -2.59 -10.21
CA ASP A 81 -13.90 -3.94 -10.48
C ASP A 81 -13.22 -4.58 -9.27
N ASN A 82 -13.30 -3.93 -8.12
CA ASN A 82 -12.80 -4.38 -6.83
C ASN A 82 -11.31 -4.73 -6.83
N ARG A 83 -10.49 -4.04 -7.62
CA ARG A 83 -9.05 -4.33 -7.73
C ARG A 83 -8.18 -3.17 -7.26
N LEU A 84 -7.20 -3.52 -6.43
CA LEU A 84 -6.03 -2.72 -6.11
C LEU A 84 -4.91 -3.10 -7.08
N ARG A 85 -4.42 -2.13 -7.85
CA ARG A 85 -3.35 -2.31 -8.83
C ARG A 85 -2.14 -1.50 -8.41
N ILE A 86 -1.00 -2.15 -8.33
CA ILE A 86 0.28 -1.55 -7.97
C ILE A 86 1.19 -1.66 -9.19
N PRO A 87 1.53 -0.54 -9.86
CA PRO A 87 2.35 -0.58 -11.07
C PRO A 87 3.71 -1.23 -10.84
N THR A 88 4.34 -0.92 -9.70
CA THR A 88 5.63 -1.47 -9.29
C THR A 88 5.64 -1.64 -7.78
N LEU A 89 5.98 -2.83 -7.32
CA LEU A 89 6.09 -3.18 -5.91
C LEU A 89 7.52 -3.61 -5.62
N GLU A 90 8.15 -2.92 -4.68
CA GLU A 90 9.37 -3.42 -4.06
C GLU A 90 9.00 -4.50 -3.04
N VAL A 91 9.65 -5.65 -3.14
CA VAL A 91 9.43 -6.81 -2.28
C VAL A 91 10.73 -7.09 -1.56
N ASN A 92 10.71 -6.96 -0.24
CA ASN A 92 11.81 -7.32 0.64
C ASN A 92 11.51 -8.67 1.31
N LEU A 93 12.22 -9.71 0.87
CA LEU A 93 12.15 -11.06 1.41
C LEU A 93 13.33 -11.30 2.34
N GLY A 94 13.18 -10.96 3.62
CA GLY A 94 14.20 -11.22 4.64
C GLY A 94 15.57 -10.59 4.33
N GLY A 95 15.57 -9.39 3.74
CA GLY A 95 16.77 -8.64 3.34
C GLY A 95 17.09 -8.74 1.84
N VAL A 96 16.44 -9.62 1.09
CA VAL A 96 16.59 -9.70 -0.36
C VAL A 96 15.53 -8.83 -1.03
N VAL A 97 15.95 -7.77 -1.70
CA VAL A 97 15.06 -6.84 -2.40
C VAL A 97 14.89 -7.24 -3.85
N SER A 98 13.65 -7.34 -4.31
CA SER A 98 13.27 -7.52 -5.71
C SER A 98 12.16 -6.53 -6.11
N LEU A 99 12.00 -6.31 -7.42
CA LEU A 99 10.91 -5.53 -7.98
C LEU A 99 9.99 -6.46 -8.75
N VAL A 100 8.69 -6.36 -8.49
CA VAL A 100 7.63 -6.99 -9.30
C VAL A 100 6.73 -5.91 -9.87
N SER A 101 6.16 -6.16 -11.04
CA SER A 101 5.35 -5.18 -11.76
C SER A 101 3.91 -5.66 -11.96
N ASN A 102 3.01 -4.74 -12.27
CA ASN A 102 1.60 -5.04 -12.58
C ASN A 102 0.93 -5.94 -11.53
N VAL A 103 1.19 -5.65 -10.25
CA VAL A 103 0.63 -6.44 -9.15
C VAL A 103 -0.84 -6.08 -8.99
N VAL A 104 -1.70 -7.10 -8.96
CA VAL A 104 -3.14 -6.94 -8.80
C VAL A 104 -3.59 -7.74 -7.59
N PHE A 105 -4.29 -7.06 -6.68
CA PHE A 105 -5.05 -7.70 -5.62
C PHE A 105 -6.55 -7.47 -5.87
N ILE A 106 -7.36 -8.50 -5.68
CA ILE A 106 -8.82 -8.42 -5.69
C ILE A 106 -9.34 -8.29 -4.26
N LEU A 107 -10.30 -7.40 -4.01
CA LEU A 107 -11.05 -7.31 -2.75
C LEU A 107 -11.94 -8.55 -2.63
N SER A 108 -11.39 -9.60 -2.03
CA SER A 108 -12.03 -10.91 -1.88
C SER A 108 -13.03 -10.96 -0.73
N ASP A 109 -12.85 -10.11 0.29
CA ASP A 109 -13.81 -9.94 1.39
C ASP A 109 -14.03 -8.44 1.66
N PRO A 110 -15.10 -7.85 1.14
CA PRO A 110 -15.43 -6.44 1.35
C PRO A 110 -15.80 -6.11 2.80
N ILE A 111 -16.28 -7.08 3.59
CA ILE A 111 -16.69 -6.85 4.98
C ILE A 111 -15.45 -6.67 5.86
N ASN A 112 -14.43 -7.50 5.62
CA ASN A 112 -13.19 -7.49 6.40
C ASN A 112 -12.05 -6.72 5.72
N PHE A 113 -12.30 -6.14 4.55
CA PHE A 113 -11.31 -5.44 3.71
C PHE A 113 -10.10 -6.32 3.37
N LEU A 114 -10.36 -7.58 2.99
CA LEU A 114 -9.33 -8.53 2.58
C LEU A 114 -9.11 -8.47 1.08
N PHE A 115 -7.85 -8.30 0.71
CA PHE A 115 -7.34 -8.24 -0.64
C PHE A 115 -6.48 -9.47 -0.89
N THR A 116 -6.85 -10.30 -1.85
CA THR A 116 -6.10 -11.51 -2.23
C THR A 116 -5.35 -11.26 -3.53
N LEU A 117 -4.08 -11.67 -3.57
CA LEU A 117 -3.23 -11.53 -4.75
C LEU A 117 -3.86 -12.30 -5.92
N GLU A 118 -4.11 -11.59 -7.01
CA GLU A 118 -4.70 -12.13 -8.25
C GLU A 118 -3.62 -12.39 -9.29
N SER A 119 -2.70 -11.44 -9.51
CA SER A 119 -1.63 -11.56 -10.51
C SER A 119 -0.46 -10.60 -10.24
N PHE A 120 0.67 -10.88 -10.88
CA PHE A 120 1.84 -9.99 -10.98
C PHE A 120 2.73 -10.46 -12.14
N ASP A 121 3.58 -9.57 -12.63
CA ASP A 121 4.64 -9.88 -13.59
C ASP A 121 6.00 -9.91 -12.89
N GLN A 122 6.84 -10.89 -13.26
CA GLN A 122 8.20 -11.11 -12.74
C GLN A 122 9.24 -11.08 -13.86
#